data_AF-A0A3D5IU74-F1
#
_entry.id   AF-A0A3D5IU74-F1
#
_cell.length_a   1.000
_cell.length_b   1.000
_cell.length_c   1.000
_cell.angle_alpha   90.00
_cell.angle_beta   90.00
_cell.angle_gamma   90.00
#
_symmetry.space_group_name_H-M   'P 1'
#
loop_
_entity.id
_entity.type
_entity.pdbx_description
1 polymer ?
#
loop_
_entity_poly.entity_id
_entity_poly.type
_entity_poly.pdbx_seq_one_letter_code
_entity_poly.pdbx_strand_id
1 'polypeptide(L)'
;HPDWVRDAIKYAADHDVLIVNAAGNESLNLDEKMVYPNDQTPDNAIEISDNFLTVGALNYDYGSKLVADFSNYGKKNVDVFAPGNKIWSTTPNNEYEYLQGTSMASPEVAGIAAMIRSYFPKLTAPQVKKIIMDSGLPVQANVIVGGDRLNTQEFSELSTSGKIVNLYNALILASKVSK
;
A
#
# COMPACT_ATOMS: atom_id res chain seq x y z
N HIS A 1 -7.88 14.91 16.88
CA HIS A 1 -7.36 14.02 17.94
C HIS A 1 -6.53 12.90 17.31
N PRO A 2 -5.35 13.19 16.76
CA PRO A 2 -4.51 12.19 16.10
C PRO A 2 -3.99 11.11 17.04
N ASP A 3 -3.82 11.43 18.33
CA ASP A 3 -3.30 10.48 19.32
C ASP A 3 -4.25 9.30 19.54
N TRP A 4 -5.58 9.53 19.57
CA TRP A 4 -6.56 8.44 19.70
C TRP A 4 -6.53 7.47 18.52
N VAL A 5 -6.28 7.98 17.31
CA VAL A 5 -6.16 7.14 16.11
C VAL A 5 -4.90 6.27 16.21
N ARG A 6 -3.79 6.86 16.68
CA ARG A 6 -2.52 6.14 16.88
C ARG A 6 -2.62 5.10 18.00
N ASP A 7 -3.35 5.40 19.07
CA ASP A 7 -3.62 4.44 20.13
C ASP A 7 -4.49 3.28 19.62
N ALA A 8 -5.46 3.54 18.73
CA ALA A 8 -6.22 2.48 18.06
C ALA A 8 -5.35 1.62 17.13
N ILE A 9 -4.39 2.20 16.42
CA ILE A 9 -3.41 1.45 15.61
C ILE A 9 -2.58 0.52 16.50
N LYS A 10 -2.05 1.02 17.63
CA LYS A 10 -1.30 0.20 18.61
C LYS A 10 -2.17 -0.91 19.19
N TYR A 11 -3.41 -0.60 19.57
CA TYR A 11 -4.35 -1.60 20.09
C TYR A 11 -4.59 -2.73 19.07
N ALA A 12 -4.72 -2.39 17.79
CA ALA A 12 -4.85 -3.38 16.72
C ALA A 12 -3.58 -4.25 16.61
N ALA A 13 -2.39 -3.66 16.77
CA ALA A 13 -1.12 -4.39 16.74
C ALA A 13 -1.01 -5.39 17.90
N ASP A 14 -1.38 -4.97 19.12
CA ASP A 14 -1.41 -5.82 20.32
C ASP A 14 -2.36 -7.03 20.17
N HIS A 15 -3.29 -6.98 19.20
CA HIS A 15 -4.26 -8.02 18.88
C HIS A 15 -4.00 -8.72 17.54
N ASP A 16 -2.79 -8.60 16.98
CA ASP A 16 -2.37 -9.27 15.74
C ASP A 16 -3.28 -8.93 14.52
N VAL A 17 -3.74 -7.68 14.47
CA VAL A 17 -4.53 -7.15 13.35
C VAL A 17 -3.61 -6.38 12.41
N LEU A 18 -3.60 -6.79 11.13
CA LEU A 18 -2.96 -6.00 10.06
C LEU A 18 -3.96 -4.95 9.57
N ILE A 19 -3.56 -3.69 9.57
CA ILE A 19 -4.30 -2.58 8.96
C ILE A 19 -3.75 -2.37 7.55
N VAL A 20 -4.63 -2.40 6.54
CA VAL A 20 -4.29 -2.06 5.16
C VAL A 20 -4.97 -0.74 4.83
N ASN A 21 -4.15 0.30 4.64
CA ASN A 21 -4.56 1.68 4.54
C ASN A 21 -4.37 2.21 3.10
N ALA A 22 -5.31 3.00 2.62
CA ALA A 22 -5.18 3.71 1.35
C ALA A 22 -4.31 4.97 1.54
N ALA A 23 -3.36 5.22 0.64
CA ALA A 23 -2.46 6.38 0.75
C ALA A 23 -3.17 7.74 0.55
N GLY A 24 -4.34 7.77 -0.10
CA GLY A 24 -5.06 9.00 -0.47
C GLY A 24 -4.89 9.37 -1.95
N ASN A 25 -5.71 10.31 -2.43
CA ASN A 25 -5.93 10.59 -3.85
C ASN A 25 -5.66 12.05 -4.25
N GLU A 26 -4.74 12.72 -3.57
CA GLU A 26 -4.46 14.15 -3.70
C GLU A 26 -3.11 14.46 -4.38
N SER A 27 -2.45 13.45 -4.94
CA SER A 27 -1.14 13.57 -5.60
C SER A 27 -0.01 14.08 -4.68
N LEU A 28 -0.15 13.88 -3.37
CA LEU A 28 0.76 14.43 -2.36
C LEU A 28 1.95 13.51 -2.11
N ASN A 29 3.12 14.14 -1.87
CA ASN A 29 4.25 13.48 -1.22
C ASN A 29 3.98 13.41 0.30
N LEU A 30 3.68 12.21 0.81
CA LEU A 30 3.39 11.96 2.22
C LEU A 30 4.62 12.11 3.13
N ASP A 31 5.82 12.11 2.56
CA ASP A 31 7.04 12.44 3.31
C ASP A 31 7.14 13.93 3.64
N GLU A 32 6.32 14.77 3.00
CA GLU A 32 6.25 16.22 3.24
C GLU A 32 4.89 16.67 3.77
N LYS A 33 3.83 15.90 3.50
CA LYS A 33 2.45 16.22 3.84
C LYS A 33 1.85 15.15 4.74
N MET A 34 1.35 15.59 5.88
CA MET A 34 0.66 14.70 6.81
C MET A 34 -0.77 14.45 6.35
N VAL A 35 -1.12 13.18 6.15
CA VAL A 35 -2.48 12.69 5.89
C VAL A 35 -2.84 11.69 6.98
N TYR A 36 -4.10 11.64 7.41
CA TYR A 36 -4.58 10.71 8.45
C TYR A 36 -5.53 9.65 7.87
N PRO A 37 -5.57 8.42 8.42
CA PRO A 37 -4.71 7.91 9.49
C PRO A 37 -3.26 7.74 9.04
N ASN A 38 -2.32 7.90 9.98
CA ASN A 38 -0.89 7.64 9.77
C ASN A 38 -0.28 6.95 10.98
N ASP A 39 0.69 6.09 10.71
CA ASP A 39 1.58 5.48 11.70
C ASP A 39 2.98 6.13 11.68
N GLN A 40 3.20 7.11 10.82
CA GLN A 40 4.41 7.93 10.73
C GLN A 40 4.06 9.40 10.43
N THR A 41 5.04 10.29 10.55
CA THR A 41 4.86 11.71 10.19
C THR A 41 6.06 12.24 9.41
N PRO A 42 5.91 13.33 8.64
CA PRO A 42 7.05 14.01 8.01
C PRO A 42 8.20 14.32 8.99
N ASP A 43 7.86 14.68 10.24
CA ASP A 43 8.81 15.05 11.30
C ASP A 43 9.41 13.83 12.04
N ASN A 44 8.76 12.67 11.96
CA ASN A 44 9.21 11.43 12.60
C ASN A 44 8.86 10.22 11.73
N ALA A 45 9.89 9.70 11.06
CA ALA A 45 9.81 8.57 10.15
C ALA A 45 9.89 7.20 10.85
N ILE A 46 9.82 7.15 12.19
CA ILE A 46 9.73 5.89 12.91
C ILE A 46 8.26 5.47 12.95
N GLU A 47 7.97 4.25 12.49
CA GLU A 47 6.62 3.67 12.59
C GLU A 47 6.19 3.59 14.06
N ILE A 48 4.98 4.06 14.32
CA ILE A 48 4.31 3.93 15.62
C ILE A 48 3.97 2.46 15.89
N SER A 49 3.76 1.66 14.83
CA SER A 49 3.51 0.22 14.90
C SER A 49 3.86 -0.48 13.60
N ASP A 50 4.24 -1.76 13.68
CA ASP A 50 4.66 -2.61 12.56
C ASP A 50 3.49 -3.34 11.86
N ASN A 51 2.24 -2.95 12.14
CA ASN A 51 1.02 -3.58 11.62
C ASN A 51 0.23 -2.70 10.63
N PHE A 52 0.75 -1.53 10.25
CA PHE A 52 0.05 -0.57 9.39
C PHE A 52 0.70 -0.55 8.00
N LEU A 53 -0.04 -0.93 6.96
CA LEU A 53 0.46 -1.08 5.59
C LEU A 53 -0.24 -0.09 4.66
N THR A 54 0.46 0.95 4.21
CA THR A 54 -0.08 2.01 3.35
C THR A 54 0.13 1.71 1.87
N VAL A 55 -0.94 1.84 1.07
CA VAL A 55 -1.00 1.38 -0.32
C VAL A 55 -1.25 2.55 -1.28
N GLY A 56 -0.29 2.76 -2.18
CA GLY A 56 -0.43 3.64 -3.34
C GLY A 56 -1.13 2.96 -4.53
N ALA A 57 -1.66 3.75 -5.46
CA ALA A 57 -2.42 3.27 -6.61
C ALA A 57 -1.62 3.32 -7.92
N LEU A 58 -1.73 2.23 -8.68
CA LEU A 58 -1.18 2.12 -10.03
C LEU A 58 -2.24 2.35 -11.09
N ASN A 59 -1.78 2.84 -12.23
CA ASN A 59 -2.51 2.90 -13.47
C ASN A 59 -2.40 1.56 -14.24
N TYR A 60 -3.26 1.37 -15.23
CA TYR A 60 -3.18 0.24 -16.17
C TYR A 60 -2.15 0.46 -17.30
N ASP A 61 -1.68 1.69 -17.50
CA ASP A 61 -0.67 2.04 -18.50
C ASP A 61 0.74 1.75 -17.98
N TYR A 62 1.44 0.79 -18.59
CA TYR A 62 2.84 0.51 -18.25
C TYR A 62 3.79 1.59 -18.79
N GLY A 63 4.93 1.78 -18.12
CA GLY A 63 5.93 2.81 -18.46
C GLY A 63 5.82 4.05 -17.58
N SER A 64 6.05 5.23 -18.14
CA SER A 64 6.12 6.46 -17.32
C SER A 64 4.79 6.83 -16.65
N LYS A 65 3.65 6.29 -17.09
CA LYS A 65 2.32 6.53 -16.50
C LYS A 65 1.87 5.47 -15.50
N LEU A 66 2.79 4.61 -15.06
CA LEU A 66 2.50 3.46 -14.22
C LEU A 66 1.86 3.84 -12.89
N VAL A 67 2.24 4.97 -12.30
CA VAL A 67 1.60 5.50 -11.08
C VAL A 67 0.31 6.22 -11.48
N ALA A 68 -0.78 5.96 -10.76
CA ALA A 68 -2.03 6.70 -11.01
C ALA A 68 -1.82 8.18 -10.65
N ASP A 69 -2.22 9.09 -11.53
CA ASP A 69 -1.95 10.53 -11.39
C ASP A 69 -2.44 11.11 -10.05
N PHE A 70 -3.51 10.55 -9.48
CA PHE A 70 -4.08 10.96 -8.20
C PHE A 70 -3.37 10.37 -6.97
N SER A 71 -2.57 9.30 -7.11
CA SER A 71 -2.04 8.58 -5.95
C SER A 71 -1.11 9.46 -5.12
N ASN A 72 -1.33 9.48 -3.82
CA ASN A 72 -0.28 9.90 -2.90
C ASN A 72 0.89 8.90 -2.94
N TYR A 73 2.09 9.39 -2.66
CA TYR A 73 3.35 8.65 -2.71
C TYR A 73 4.29 9.11 -1.59
N GLY A 74 5.37 8.38 -1.33
CA GLY A 74 6.38 8.78 -0.35
C GLY A 74 7.30 7.64 -0.03
N LYS A 75 8.62 7.89 -0.03
CA LYS A 75 9.65 6.87 0.22
C LYS A 75 9.50 6.22 1.58
N LYS A 76 8.95 6.94 2.56
CA LYS A 76 8.83 6.47 3.95
C LYS A 76 7.39 6.13 4.29
N ASN A 77 6.44 6.97 3.87
CA ASN A 77 5.04 6.91 4.34
C ASN A 77 4.09 6.12 3.41
N VAL A 78 4.58 5.53 2.31
CA VAL A 78 3.84 4.58 1.47
C VAL A 78 4.64 3.28 1.39
N ASP A 79 4.03 2.14 1.67
CA ASP A 79 4.77 0.88 1.74
C ASP A 79 4.89 0.19 0.39
N VAL A 80 3.79 0.09 -0.34
CA VAL A 80 3.67 -0.67 -1.58
C VAL A 80 2.70 0.02 -2.56
N PHE A 81 2.76 -0.39 -3.82
CA PHE A 81 1.76 -0.03 -4.81
C PHE A 81 0.97 -1.24 -5.28
N ALA A 82 -0.32 -1.02 -5.59
CA ALA A 82 -1.20 -2.02 -6.19
C ALA A 82 -2.10 -1.37 -7.27
N PRO A 83 -2.66 -2.16 -8.21
CA PRO A 83 -3.64 -1.67 -9.18
C PRO A 83 -4.76 -0.87 -8.51
N GLY A 84 -5.03 0.34 -9.00
CA GLY A 84 -6.04 1.21 -8.40
C GLY A 84 -6.79 2.09 -9.40
N ASN A 85 -6.53 1.97 -10.70
CA ASN A 85 -7.23 2.72 -11.74
C ASN A 85 -8.04 1.78 -12.65
N LYS A 86 -9.28 2.18 -12.97
CA LYS A 86 -10.25 1.37 -13.74
C LYS A 86 -10.39 -0.06 -13.21
N ILE A 87 -10.61 -0.19 -11.90
CA ILE A 87 -10.90 -1.46 -11.25
C ILE A 87 -12.39 -1.75 -11.37
N TRP A 88 -12.74 -2.87 -11.98
CA TRP A 88 -14.12 -3.33 -12.09
C TRP A 88 -14.59 -3.85 -10.74
N SER A 89 -15.62 -3.23 -10.16
CA SER A 89 -16.08 -3.56 -8.82
C SER A 89 -17.60 -3.61 -8.75
N THR A 90 -18.11 -4.35 -7.77
CA THR A 90 -19.53 -4.40 -7.43
C THR A 90 -20.00 -3.10 -6.79
N THR A 91 -21.16 -2.62 -7.21
CA THR A 91 -21.86 -1.47 -6.62
C THR A 91 -23.24 -1.92 -6.10
N PRO A 92 -23.92 -1.11 -5.27
CA PRO A 92 -25.28 -1.43 -4.82
C PRO A 92 -26.23 -1.77 -5.98
N ASN A 93 -27.32 -2.48 -5.68
CA ASN A 93 -28.36 -2.87 -6.65
C ASN A 93 -27.93 -3.89 -7.72
N ASN A 94 -26.97 -4.78 -7.40
CA ASN A 94 -26.42 -5.80 -8.31
C ASN A 94 -25.77 -5.20 -9.57
N GLU A 95 -25.21 -4.00 -9.43
CA GLU A 95 -24.52 -3.31 -10.50
C GLU A 95 -23.01 -3.47 -10.38
N TYR A 96 -22.33 -3.06 -11.43
CA TYR A 96 -20.88 -3.03 -11.49
C TYR A 96 -20.42 -1.79 -12.23
N GLU A 97 -19.33 -1.21 -11.76
CA GLU A 97 -18.73 -0.02 -12.35
C GLU A 97 -17.20 -0.10 -12.32
N TYR A 98 -16.58 0.65 -13.23
CA TYR A 98 -15.14 0.92 -13.14
C TYR A 98 -14.92 2.05 -12.13
N LEU A 99 -14.24 1.72 -11.03
CA LEU A 99 -13.87 2.65 -9.98
C LEU A 99 -12.36 2.86 -9.96
N GLN A 100 -11.91 3.92 -9.29
CA GLN A 100 -10.51 4.26 -9.18
C GLN A 100 -10.20 4.94 -7.85
N GLY A 101 -8.99 4.72 -7.36
CA GLY A 101 -8.51 5.28 -6.10
C GLY A 101 -7.50 4.36 -5.43
N THR A 102 -6.73 4.91 -4.50
CA THR A 102 -6.03 4.11 -3.48
C THR A 102 -7.02 3.27 -2.66
N SER A 103 -8.28 3.70 -2.57
CA SER A 103 -9.41 2.92 -2.04
C SER A 103 -9.70 1.63 -2.81
N MET A 104 -9.30 1.51 -4.08
CA MET A 104 -9.40 0.28 -4.87
C MET A 104 -8.11 -0.55 -4.78
N ALA A 105 -6.95 0.09 -4.64
CA ALA A 105 -5.68 -0.60 -4.44
C ALA A 105 -5.58 -1.29 -3.07
N SER A 106 -6.02 -0.62 -2.01
CA SER A 106 -6.00 -1.12 -0.63
C SER A 106 -6.70 -2.49 -0.44
N PRO A 107 -7.95 -2.71 -0.92
CA PRO A 107 -8.60 -4.01 -0.77
C PRO A 107 -7.92 -5.14 -1.56
N GLU A 108 -7.22 -4.86 -2.66
CA GLU A 108 -6.42 -5.89 -3.34
C GLU A 108 -5.28 -6.40 -2.44
N VAL A 109 -4.58 -5.48 -1.76
CA VAL A 109 -3.51 -5.82 -0.82
C VAL A 109 -4.06 -6.52 0.42
N ALA A 110 -5.24 -6.11 0.92
CA ALA A 110 -5.94 -6.82 1.98
C ALA A 110 -6.29 -8.27 1.56
N GLY A 111 -6.68 -8.48 0.31
CA GLY A 111 -6.89 -9.81 -0.28
C GLY A 111 -5.62 -10.66 -0.28
N ILE A 112 -4.46 -10.06 -0.61
CA ILE A 112 -3.16 -10.74 -0.53
C ILE A 112 -2.85 -11.16 0.91
N ALA A 113 -3.02 -10.25 1.87
CA ALA A 113 -2.81 -10.55 3.29
C ALA A 113 -3.73 -11.68 3.79
N ALA A 114 -5.00 -11.64 3.40
CA ALA A 114 -5.97 -12.68 3.73
C ALA A 114 -5.57 -14.04 3.16
N MET A 115 -5.11 -14.09 1.90
CA MET A 115 -4.62 -15.31 1.27
C MET A 115 -3.37 -15.86 1.96
N ILE A 116 -2.42 -15.00 2.36
CA ILE A 116 -1.25 -15.43 3.13
C ILE A 116 -1.72 -16.08 4.44
N ARG A 117 -2.60 -15.43 5.21
CA ARG A 117 -3.08 -15.94 6.51
C ARG A 117 -4.00 -17.16 6.36
N SER A 118 -4.66 -17.36 5.23
CA SER A 118 -5.47 -18.57 5.00
C SER A 118 -4.60 -19.83 4.84
N TYR A 119 -3.44 -19.71 4.20
CA TYR A 119 -2.48 -20.82 4.05
C TYR A 119 -1.52 -20.94 5.25
N PHE A 120 -1.19 -19.82 5.88
CA PHE A 120 -0.19 -19.73 6.94
C PHE A 120 -0.74 -18.98 8.16
N PRO A 121 -1.75 -19.53 8.88
CA PRO A 121 -2.52 -18.81 9.90
C PRO A 121 -1.73 -18.41 11.15
N LYS A 122 -0.50 -18.93 11.32
CA LYS A 122 0.41 -18.59 12.42
C LYS A 122 1.31 -17.39 12.12
N LEU A 123 1.31 -16.88 10.89
CA LEU A 123 2.06 -15.66 10.56
C LEU A 123 1.37 -14.46 11.21
N THR A 124 2.14 -13.70 11.98
CA THR A 124 1.71 -12.47 12.64
C THR A 124 1.52 -11.34 11.63
N ALA A 125 0.74 -10.32 11.99
CA ALA A 125 0.50 -9.13 11.16
C ALA A 125 1.81 -8.47 10.68
N PRO A 126 2.85 -8.26 11.51
CA PRO A 126 4.12 -7.70 11.06
C PRO A 126 4.86 -8.61 10.06
N GLN A 127 4.80 -9.93 10.25
CA GLN A 127 5.37 -10.88 9.29
C GLN A 127 4.64 -10.82 7.95
N VAL A 128 3.32 -10.71 7.95
CA VAL A 128 2.52 -10.59 6.72
C VAL A 128 2.81 -9.27 6.02
N LYS A 129 2.86 -8.13 6.73
CA LYS A 129 3.28 -6.81 6.19
C LYS A 129 4.62 -6.96 5.48
N LYS A 130 5.62 -7.50 6.18
CA LYS A 130 6.98 -7.69 5.65
C LYS A 130 7.02 -8.60 4.43
N ILE A 131 6.29 -9.72 4.43
CA ILE A 131 6.21 -10.63 3.27
C ILE A 131 5.67 -9.90 2.04
N ILE A 132 4.60 -9.11 2.19
CA ILE A 132 4.00 -8.36 1.08
C ILE A 132 5.01 -7.36 0.50
N MET A 133 5.70 -6.60 1.36
CA MET A 133 6.72 -5.63 0.96
C MET A 133 7.95 -6.29 0.30
N ASP A 134 8.46 -7.38 0.89
CA ASP A 134 9.70 -8.00 0.46
C ASP A 134 9.54 -8.82 -0.83
N SER A 135 8.34 -9.38 -1.07
CA SER A 135 8.05 -10.26 -2.22
C SER A 135 7.56 -9.55 -3.48
N GLY A 136 7.27 -8.25 -3.39
CA GLY A 136 6.80 -7.44 -4.52
C GLY A 136 7.77 -7.41 -5.71
N LEU A 137 7.24 -7.05 -6.88
CA LEU A 137 8.02 -6.90 -8.11
C LEU A 137 8.66 -5.51 -8.16
N PRO A 138 10.00 -5.41 -8.31
CA PRO A 138 10.66 -4.12 -8.49
C PRO A 138 10.37 -3.56 -9.88
N VAL A 139 10.35 -2.23 -9.97
CA VAL A 139 10.23 -1.52 -11.25
C VAL A 139 11.43 -0.60 -11.43
N GLN A 140 12.19 -0.82 -12.50
CA GLN A 140 13.33 0.01 -12.86
C GLN A 140 12.90 1.00 -13.95
N ALA A 141 12.16 2.03 -13.56
CA ALA A 141 11.70 3.07 -14.47
C ALA A 141 11.51 4.41 -13.75
N ASN A 142 11.71 5.49 -14.49
CA ASN A 142 11.21 6.81 -14.11
C ASN A 142 9.73 6.91 -14.48
N VAL A 143 8.93 7.37 -13.53
CA VAL A 143 7.48 7.51 -13.65
C VAL A 143 7.07 8.94 -13.33
N ILE A 144 5.99 9.37 -13.97
CA ILE A 144 5.31 10.63 -13.71
C ILE A 144 4.57 10.48 -12.39
N VAL A 145 4.67 11.48 -11.52
CA VAL A 145 3.91 11.54 -10.27
C VAL A 145 3.05 12.79 -10.24
N GLY A 146 1.86 12.66 -9.67
CA GLY A 146 0.90 13.77 -9.55
C GLY A 146 0.35 14.30 -10.88
N GLY A 147 0.47 13.55 -11.98
CA GLY A 147 0.00 13.93 -13.31
C GLY A 147 0.80 15.04 -14.00
N ASP A 148 1.83 15.60 -13.36
CA ASP A 148 2.73 16.58 -13.97
C ASP A 148 3.84 15.86 -14.74
N ARG A 149 3.82 15.96 -16.08
CA ARG A 149 4.81 15.33 -16.96
C ARG A 149 6.24 15.80 -16.74
N LEU A 150 6.44 16.94 -16.07
CA LEU A 150 7.75 17.45 -15.70
C LEU A 150 8.23 16.90 -14.35
N ASN A 151 7.32 16.34 -13.54
CA ASN A 151 7.63 15.71 -12.27
C ASN A 151 7.79 14.20 -12.46
N THR A 152 9.03 13.78 -12.72
CA THR A 152 9.39 12.37 -12.87
C THR A 152 10.35 11.93 -11.78
N GLN A 153 10.10 10.75 -11.22
CA GLN A 153 10.94 10.15 -10.18
C GLN A 153 11.13 8.66 -10.44
N GLU A 154 12.21 8.08 -9.92
CA GLU A 154 12.39 6.63 -9.96
C GLU A 154 11.26 5.97 -9.15
N PHE A 155 10.63 4.92 -9.72
CA PHE A 155 9.53 4.25 -9.04
C PHE A 155 9.92 3.72 -7.64
N SER A 156 11.16 3.28 -7.49
CA SER A 156 11.70 2.81 -6.20
C SER A 156 11.71 3.89 -5.11
N GLU A 157 11.63 5.17 -5.48
CA GLU A 157 11.61 6.29 -4.54
C GLU A 157 10.20 6.68 -4.08
N LEU A 158 9.17 6.04 -4.60
CA LEU A 158 7.78 6.40 -4.33
C LEU A 158 7.14 5.61 -3.18
N SER A 159 7.82 4.57 -2.69
CA SER A 159 7.40 3.76 -1.55
C SER A 159 8.59 3.12 -0.84
N THR A 160 8.39 2.70 0.40
CA THR A 160 9.37 2.01 1.24
C THR A 160 9.89 0.75 0.57
N SER A 161 9.00 -0.06 -0.02
CA SER A 161 9.42 -1.26 -0.74
C SER A 161 9.99 -0.98 -2.14
N GLY A 162 9.59 0.14 -2.75
CA GLY A 162 9.85 0.43 -4.15
C GLY A 162 9.25 -0.59 -5.13
N LYS A 163 8.20 -1.31 -4.71
CA LYS A 163 7.67 -2.49 -5.41
C LYS A 163 6.16 -2.44 -5.62
N ILE A 164 5.73 -3.17 -6.64
CA ILE A 164 4.33 -3.54 -6.88
C ILE A 164 4.04 -4.85 -6.15
N VAL A 165 2.91 -4.94 -5.44
CA VAL A 165 2.53 -6.19 -4.77
C VAL A 165 2.40 -7.37 -5.75
N ASN A 166 2.74 -8.58 -5.29
CA ASN A 166 2.63 -9.79 -6.09
C ASN A 166 2.25 -11.00 -5.22
N LEU A 167 1.02 -11.50 -5.41
CA LEU A 167 0.48 -12.60 -4.60
C LEU A 167 1.31 -13.89 -4.71
N TYR A 168 1.75 -14.24 -5.91
CA TYR A 168 2.48 -15.49 -6.15
C TYR A 168 3.81 -15.52 -5.37
N ASN A 169 4.61 -14.47 -5.50
CA ASN A 169 5.87 -14.34 -4.76
C ASN A 169 5.63 -14.26 -3.25
N ALA A 170 4.56 -13.58 -2.82
CA ALA A 170 4.17 -13.50 -1.42
C ALA A 170 3.90 -14.88 -0.82
N LEU A 171 3.16 -15.75 -1.51
CA LEU A 171 2.91 -17.12 -1.04
C LEU A 171 4.18 -17.98 -0.99
N ILE A 172 5.10 -17.81 -1.97
CA ILE A 172 6.40 -18.48 -1.94
C ILE A 172 7.21 -18.03 -0.72
N LEU A 173 7.30 -16.73 -0.46
CA LEU A 173 8.06 -16.20 0.66
C LEU A 173 7.42 -16.59 2.00
N ALA A 174 6.09 -16.49 2.11
CA ALA A 174 5.34 -16.93 3.29
C ALA A 174 5.62 -18.40 3.63
N SER A 175 5.65 -19.29 2.64
CA SER A 175 5.96 -20.71 2.85
C SER A 175 7.37 -20.98 3.41
N LYS A 176 8.31 -20.05 3.23
CA LYS A 176 9.68 -20.14 3.76
C LYS A 176 9.75 -19.58 5.18
N VAL A 177 9.02 -18.51 5.46
CA VAL A 177 8.95 -17.85 6.78
C VAL A 177 8.11 -18.66 7.77
N SER A 178 7.09 -19.38 7.30
CA SER A 178 6.17 -20.15 8.15
C SER A 178 6.72 -21.50 8.63
N LYS A 179 7.90 -21.91 8.20
CA LYS A 179 8.58 -23.16 8.60
C LYS A 179 9.35 -22.93 9.89
#